data_AF-A0A2U3NX05-F1
#
_entry.id   AF-A0A2U3NX05-F1
#
_cell.length_a   1.000
_cell.length_b   1.000
_cell.length_c   1.000
_cell.angle_alpha   90.00
_cell.angle_beta   90.00
_cell.angle_gamma   90.00
#
_symmetry.space_group_name_H-M   'P 1'
#
loop_
_entity.id
_entity.type
_entity.pdbx_description
1 polymer ?
#
loop_
_entity_poly.entity_id
_entity_poly.type
_entity_poly.pdbx_seq_one_letter_code
_entity_poly.pdbx_strand_id
1 'polypeptide(L)'
;MVAALASMGLDGNMPTMPITIDAPLEERLGYAAMCEEGVGAVLGAFASGVPDATGVTTTTTTITGLDGNDVTLYISRPDGAGPWPGVVHLHGGGMAIASAADATYMRLREHFASTGLVVVGVEFRNSGGKLGPHPFPAGLNDCAAGVRWAAANRAELGISHLIVNGESGGGNLTLTVAHKAKREGWLHEVAGFYAQCPFLSNRWHEPPDELPSMRECDGYFINLQQAEMLGSIYDPDNQHADDPTCFAGVATDADLKGLPPHVISVNELDPLRDEGLDYYRRLVRAGVPAVGRLVAGTCHGGDLIFAGVMPEVFAASVRDLSGFAKSLG
;
A
#
# COMPACT_ATOMS: atom_id res chain seq x y z
N MET A 1 -9.49 -9.52 -16.58
CA MET A 1 -9.46 -9.92 -15.16
C MET A 1 -10.10 -11.29 -14.93
N VAL A 2 -11.43 -11.41 -14.98
CA VAL A 2 -12.17 -12.65 -14.64
C VAL A 2 -11.64 -13.88 -15.39
N ALA A 3 -11.45 -13.80 -16.71
CA ALA A 3 -10.91 -14.93 -17.48
C ALA A 3 -9.53 -15.42 -17.00
N ALA A 4 -8.68 -14.52 -16.50
CA ALA A 4 -7.37 -14.89 -15.97
C ALA A 4 -7.49 -15.51 -14.57
N LEU A 5 -8.34 -14.94 -13.71
CA LEU A 5 -8.66 -15.51 -12.40
C LEU A 5 -9.30 -16.91 -12.55
N ALA A 6 -10.16 -17.12 -13.54
CA ALA A 6 -10.81 -18.40 -13.83
C ALA A 6 -9.81 -19.50 -14.17
N SER A 7 -8.72 -19.17 -14.87
CA SER A 7 -7.64 -20.13 -15.16
C SER A 7 -6.92 -20.64 -13.91
N MET A 8 -7.10 -19.95 -12.78
CA MET A 8 -6.54 -20.29 -11.47
C MET A 8 -7.61 -20.74 -10.46
N GLY A 9 -8.89 -20.78 -10.86
CA GLY A 9 -10.02 -21.08 -9.97
C GLY A 9 -10.35 -19.97 -8.97
N LEU A 10 -10.01 -18.72 -9.28
CA LEU A 10 -10.19 -17.54 -8.42
C LEU A 10 -11.26 -16.57 -8.95
N ASP A 11 -12.11 -17.01 -9.88
CA ASP A 11 -13.21 -16.23 -10.48
C ASP A 11 -14.52 -16.27 -9.69
N GLY A 12 -14.58 -17.10 -8.64
CA GLY A 12 -15.66 -17.12 -7.66
C GLY A 12 -15.31 -16.34 -6.39
N ASN A 13 -16.21 -16.41 -5.40
CA ASN A 13 -15.93 -15.84 -4.08
C ASN A 13 -14.82 -16.62 -3.39
N MET A 14 -13.88 -15.89 -2.78
CA MET A 14 -12.85 -16.48 -1.93
C MET A 14 -13.47 -17.27 -0.77
N PRO A 15 -12.95 -18.47 -0.45
CA PRO A 15 -13.49 -19.28 0.62
C PRO A 15 -13.35 -18.59 1.98
N THR A 16 -14.30 -18.86 2.88
CA THR A 16 -14.18 -18.48 4.29
C THR A 16 -13.05 -19.25 4.97
N MET A 17 -12.46 -18.65 6.00
CA MET A 17 -11.33 -19.21 6.73
C MET A 17 -11.80 -20.17 7.84
N PRO A 18 -10.94 -21.12 8.24
CA PRO A 18 -11.27 -22.07 9.31
C PRO A 18 -11.17 -21.48 10.73
N ILE A 19 -10.64 -20.26 10.88
CA ILE A 19 -10.43 -19.59 12.18
C ILE A 19 -11.02 -18.18 12.20
N THR A 20 -11.27 -17.65 13.41
CA THR A 20 -11.75 -16.29 13.67
C THR A 20 -10.70 -15.49 14.45
N ILE A 21 -10.93 -14.19 14.63
CA ILE A 21 -10.02 -13.32 15.41
C ILE A 21 -9.92 -13.69 16.89
N ASP A 22 -10.88 -14.45 17.42
CA ASP A 22 -10.85 -14.97 18.80
C ASP A 22 -9.82 -16.09 18.99
N ALA A 23 -9.25 -16.61 17.90
CA ALA A 23 -8.20 -17.62 17.96
C ALA A 23 -6.94 -17.06 18.67
N PRO A 24 -6.17 -17.93 19.36
CA PRO A 24 -4.88 -17.55 19.93
C PRO A 24 -3.98 -16.88 18.90
N LEU A 25 -3.21 -15.86 19.32
CA LEU A 25 -2.33 -15.10 18.42
C LEU A 25 -1.41 -16.01 17.59
N GLU A 26 -0.90 -17.09 18.16
CA GLU A 26 -0.07 -18.07 17.45
C GLU A 26 -0.80 -18.72 16.26
N GLU A 27 -2.08 -19.07 16.41
CA GLU A 27 -2.90 -19.62 15.32
C GLU A 27 -3.17 -18.56 14.24
N ARG A 28 -3.41 -17.32 14.66
CA ARG A 28 -3.62 -16.19 13.74
C ARG A 28 -2.35 -15.90 12.91
N LEU A 29 -1.18 -15.94 13.54
CA LEU A 29 0.12 -15.81 12.87
C LEU A 29 0.39 -16.99 11.93
N GLY A 30 0.03 -18.22 12.33
CA GLY A 30 0.12 -19.40 11.46
C GLY A 30 -0.73 -19.27 10.20
N TYR A 31 -1.95 -18.74 10.34
CA TYR A 31 -2.81 -18.44 9.19
C TYR A 31 -2.22 -17.35 8.28
N ALA A 32 -1.64 -16.29 8.84
CA ALA A 32 -0.99 -15.24 8.04
C ALA A 32 0.17 -15.80 7.22
N ALA A 33 1.00 -16.67 7.79
CA ALA A 33 2.08 -17.34 7.06
C ALA A 33 1.56 -18.21 5.89
N MET A 34 0.50 -19.00 6.12
CA MET A 34 -0.14 -19.77 5.05
C MET A 34 -0.73 -18.87 3.96
N CYS A 35 -1.34 -17.74 4.34
CA CYS A 35 -1.84 -16.74 3.39
C CYS A 35 -0.73 -16.13 2.56
N GLU A 36 0.40 -15.81 3.16
CA GLU A 36 1.55 -15.27 2.44
C GLU A 36 2.03 -16.21 1.34
N GLU A 37 2.11 -17.52 1.61
CA GLU A 37 2.48 -18.50 0.58
C GLU A 37 1.46 -18.55 -0.57
N GLY A 38 0.17 -18.61 -0.24
CA GLY A 38 -0.90 -18.68 -1.23
C GLY A 38 -1.01 -17.42 -2.09
N VAL A 39 -1.05 -16.25 -1.44
CA VAL A 39 -1.09 -14.94 -2.11
C VAL A 39 0.19 -14.74 -2.93
N GLY A 40 1.36 -15.04 -2.35
CA GLY A 40 2.66 -14.91 -3.04
C GLY A 40 2.74 -15.75 -4.31
N ALA A 41 2.22 -16.98 -4.30
CA ALA A 41 2.15 -17.84 -5.49
C ALA A 41 1.25 -17.22 -6.59
N VAL A 42 0.09 -16.70 -6.21
CA VAL A 42 -0.84 -16.04 -7.15
C VAL A 42 -0.23 -14.78 -7.75
N LEU A 43 0.33 -13.91 -6.91
CA LEU A 43 0.98 -12.67 -7.33
C LEU A 43 2.20 -12.96 -8.23
N GLY A 44 3.03 -13.94 -7.86
CA GLY A 44 4.18 -14.37 -8.66
C GLY A 44 3.79 -14.90 -10.05
N ALA A 45 2.68 -15.65 -10.14
CA ALA A 45 2.16 -16.13 -11.42
C ALA A 45 1.76 -14.96 -12.33
N PHE A 46 1.04 -13.95 -11.81
CA PHE A 46 0.67 -12.77 -12.59
C PHE A 46 1.88 -11.88 -12.96
N ALA A 47 2.87 -11.77 -12.08
CA ALA A 47 4.09 -11.01 -12.35
C ALA A 47 4.93 -11.62 -13.48
N SER A 48 4.88 -12.94 -13.68
CA SER A 48 5.67 -13.63 -14.71
C SER A 48 5.31 -13.22 -16.16
N GLY A 49 4.08 -12.72 -16.37
CA GLY A 49 3.60 -12.26 -17.67
C GLY A 49 3.83 -10.76 -17.93
N VAL A 50 4.46 -10.04 -16.99
CA VAL A 50 4.69 -8.60 -17.10
C VAL A 50 6.01 -8.34 -17.83
N PRO A 51 6.02 -7.59 -18.95
CA PRO A 51 7.26 -7.22 -19.62
C PRO A 51 8.22 -6.49 -18.69
N ASP A 52 9.52 -6.65 -18.91
CA ASP A 52 10.52 -5.85 -18.21
C ASP A 52 10.35 -4.36 -18.55
N ALA A 53 10.45 -3.49 -17.56
CA ALA A 53 10.53 -2.06 -17.82
C ALA A 53 11.87 -1.73 -18.49
N THR A 54 11.84 -0.92 -19.54
CA THR A 54 13.06 -0.49 -20.25
C THR A 54 13.59 0.83 -19.70
N GLY A 55 14.91 1.01 -19.73
CA GLY A 55 15.53 2.28 -19.33
C GLY A 55 15.48 2.52 -17.82
N VAL A 56 15.55 1.46 -17.02
CA VAL A 56 15.49 1.51 -15.55
C VAL A 56 16.62 0.66 -14.99
N THR A 57 17.33 1.23 -14.01
CA THR A 57 18.32 0.52 -13.20
C THR A 57 17.83 0.39 -11.76
N THR A 58 17.82 -0.82 -11.21
CA THR A 58 17.48 -1.08 -9.80
C THR A 58 18.71 -1.43 -9.00
N THR A 59 18.91 -0.77 -7.86
CA THR A 59 19.99 -1.03 -6.89
C THR A 59 19.42 -1.23 -5.50
N THR A 60 20.13 -1.95 -4.64
CA THR A 60 19.73 -2.18 -3.25
C THR A 60 20.69 -1.48 -2.30
N THR A 61 20.17 -0.89 -1.24
CA THR A 61 20.96 -0.40 -0.10
C THR A 61 20.28 -0.77 1.21
N THR A 62 21.00 -0.67 2.32
CA THR A 62 20.48 -0.92 3.67
C THR A 62 20.71 0.33 4.51
N ILE A 63 19.68 0.71 5.26
CA ILE A 63 19.70 1.85 6.18
C ILE A 63 19.42 1.37 7.59
N THR A 64 19.76 2.19 8.59
CA THR A 64 19.36 1.93 9.97
C THR A 64 17.96 2.51 10.23
N GLY A 65 17.03 1.66 10.65
CA GLY A 65 15.68 2.00 11.07
C GLY A 65 15.64 2.72 12.43
N LEU A 66 14.46 3.19 12.82
CA LEU A 66 14.28 3.97 14.06
C LEU A 66 14.55 3.15 15.34
N ASP A 67 14.41 1.83 15.27
CA ASP A 67 14.66 0.91 16.39
C ASP A 67 16.10 0.35 16.36
N GLY A 68 16.95 0.84 15.45
CA GLY A 68 18.31 0.33 15.25
C GLY A 68 18.41 -0.94 14.42
N ASN A 69 17.30 -1.41 13.83
CA ASN A 69 17.26 -2.52 12.89
C ASN A 69 17.76 -2.12 11.50
N ASP A 70 18.12 -3.10 10.69
CA ASP A 70 18.38 -2.88 9.26
C ASP A 70 17.04 -2.77 8.50
N VAL A 71 16.97 -1.82 7.57
CA VAL A 71 15.86 -1.66 6.62
C VAL A 71 16.43 -1.65 5.21
N THR A 72 16.01 -2.61 4.39
CA THR A 72 16.46 -2.71 3.00
C THR A 72 15.64 -1.79 2.11
N LEU A 73 16.30 -1.06 1.22
CA LEU A 73 15.68 -0.19 0.23
C LEU A 73 16.01 -0.68 -1.19
N TYR A 74 14.97 -0.86 -2.01
CA TYR A 74 15.10 -1.17 -3.44
C TYR A 74 14.87 0.10 -4.25
N ILE A 75 15.92 0.60 -4.88
CA ILE A 75 15.92 1.90 -5.56
C ILE A 75 15.93 1.67 -7.07
N SER A 76 14.77 1.86 -7.70
CA SER A 76 14.61 1.84 -9.17
C SER A 76 14.71 3.26 -9.70
N ARG A 77 15.63 3.50 -10.64
CA ARG A 77 15.91 4.82 -11.22
C ARG A 77 15.79 4.80 -12.75
N PRO A 78 15.31 5.87 -13.40
CA PRO A 78 15.38 6.01 -14.84
C PRO A 78 16.84 6.15 -15.28
N ASP A 79 17.20 5.55 -16.41
CA ASP A 79 18.49 5.77 -17.04
C ASP A 79 18.56 7.22 -17.56
N GLY A 80 19.66 7.93 -17.27
CA GLY A 80 19.87 9.31 -17.71
C GLY A 80 20.01 10.30 -16.55
N ALA A 81 19.95 11.60 -16.88
CA ALA A 81 20.16 12.68 -15.93
C ALA A 81 18.83 13.21 -15.37
N GLY A 82 18.73 13.31 -14.05
CA GLY A 82 17.62 13.98 -13.34
C GLY A 82 17.84 15.48 -13.14
N PRO A 83 17.20 16.10 -12.13
CA PRO A 83 16.43 15.46 -11.06
C PRO A 83 15.03 15.02 -11.50
N TRP A 84 14.54 13.94 -10.90
CA TRP A 84 13.19 13.38 -11.10
C TRP A 84 12.36 13.50 -9.82
N PRO A 85 11.01 13.51 -9.89
CA PRO A 85 10.20 13.27 -8.70
C PRO A 85 10.55 11.90 -8.09
N GLY A 86 10.64 11.86 -6.76
CA GLY A 86 10.88 10.64 -6.02
C GLY A 86 9.59 10.08 -5.43
N VAL A 87 9.46 8.76 -5.43
CA VAL A 87 8.34 8.02 -4.85
C VAL A 87 8.89 7.05 -3.82
N VAL A 88 8.46 7.15 -2.57
CA VAL A 88 8.68 6.09 -1.59
C VAL A 88 7.49 5.13 -1.69
N HIS A 89 7.74 3.92 -2.17
CA HIS A 89 6.72 2.89 -2.38
C HIS A 89 6.66 1.94 -1.19
N LEU A 90 5.45 1.77 -0.66
CA LEU A 90 5.12 0.91 0.47
C LEU A 90 4.18 -0.18 -0.03
N HIS A 91 4.61 -1.44 0.03
CA HIS A 91 3.84 -2.55 -0.55
C HIS A 91 2.61 -2.94 0.29
N GLY A 92 1.65 -3.59 -0.36
CA GLY A 92 0.45 -4.16 0.23
C GLY A 92 0.70 -5.43 1.05
N GLY A 93 -0.38 -6.14 1.39
CA GLY A 93 -0.31 -7.32 2.27
C GLY A 93 -0.80 -7.04 3.70
N GLY A 94 -1.70 -6.07 3.88
CA GLY A 94 -2.35 -5.80 5.17
C GLY A 94 -1.37 -5.41 6.30
N MET A 95 -0.20 -4.85 5.96
CA MET A 95 0.92 -4.58 6.88
C MET A 95 1.48 -5.83 7.57
N ALA A 96 1.07 -7.01 7.11
CA ALA A 96 1.20 -8.27 7.81
C ALA A 96 1.96 -9.34 7.03
N ILE A 97 1.95 -9.29 5.70
CA ILE A 97 2.57 -10.29 4.82
C ILE A 97 3.14 -9.62 3.56
N ALA A 98 3.78 -10.41 2.71
CA ALA A 98 4.45 -10.03 1.47
C ALA A 98 5.76 -9.28 1.72
N SER A 99 6.47 -8.94 0.65
CA SER A 99 7.77 -8.29 0.72
C SER A 99 7.99 -7.37 -0.46
N ALA A 100 8.69 -6.25 -0.24
CA ALA A 100 9.10 -5.35 -1.30
C ALA A 100 9.95 -6.06 -2.39
N ALA A 101 10.64 -7.16 -2.04
CA ALA A 101 11.38 -8.02 -2.96
C ALA A 101 10.50 -8.94 -3.82
N ASP A 102 9.19 -9.05 -3.56
CA ASP A 102 8.31 -9.90 -4.37
C ASP A 102 8.20 -9.33 -5.79
N ALA A 103 8.18 -10.23 -6.78
CA ALA A 103 8.30 -9.86 -8.19
C ALA A 103 7.23 -8.85 -8.64
N THR A 104 6.00 -8.98 -8.15
CA THR A 104 4.90 -8.03 -8.45
C THR A 104 5.26 -6.60 -8.08
N TYR A 105 5.81 -6.37 -6.89
CA TYR A 105 6.19 -5.03 -6.44
C TYR A 105 7.48 -4.54 -7.08
N MET A 106 8.45 -5.43 -7.33
CA MET A 106 9.63 -5.08 -8.14
C MET A 106 9.21 -4.56 -9.52
N ARG A 107 8.36 -5.31 -10.24
CA ARG A 107 7.85 -4.92 -11.55
C ARG A 107 7.06 -3.62 -11.49
N LEU A 108 6.22 -3.43 -10.47
CA LEU A 108 5.45 -2.20 -10.30
C LEU A 108 6.38 -0.99 -10.16
N ARG A 109 7.39 -1.07 -9.27
CA ARG A 109 8.37 0.01 -9.07
C ARG A 109 9.19 0.30 -10.31
N GLU A 110 9.59 -0.73 -11.05
CA GLU A 110 10.29 -0.58 -12.34
C GLU A 110 9.42 0.16 -13.37
N HIS A 111 8.12 -0.14 -13.45
CA HIS A 111 7.21 0.57 -14.35
C HIS A 111 6.91 2.00 -13.91
N PHE A 112 6.83 2.27 -12.61
CA PHE A 112 6.78 3.64 -12.11
C PHE A 112 8.06 4.40 -12.51
N ALA A 113 9.24 3.79 -12.31
CA ALA A 113 10.51 4.40 -12.62
C ALA A 113 10.68 4.70 -14.12
N SER A 114 10.20 3.82 -15.01
CA SER A 114 10.28 4.03 -16.46
C SER A 114 9.50 5.25 -16.96
N THR A 115 8.63 5.82 -16.12
CA THR A 115 7.95 7.08 -16.42
C THR A 115 8.73 8.34 -16.05
N GLY A 116 9.99 8.21 -15.60
CA GLY A 116 10.80 9.35 -15.14
C GLY A 116 10.57 9.67 -13.66
N LEU A 117 10.57 8.64 -12.82
CA LEU A 117 10.46 8.73 -11.36
C LEU A 117 11.63 7.96 -10.72
N VAL A 118 12.17 8.44 -9.61
CA VAL A 118 13.03 7.62 -8.75
C VAL A 118 12.15 6.93 -7.72
N VAL A 119 12.13 5.60 -7.67
CA VAL A 119 11.23 4.84 -6.81
C VAL A 119 12.03 4.07 -5.77
N VAL A 120 11.75 4.33 -4.50
CA VAL A 120 12.39 3.71 -3.33
C VAL A 120 11.37 2.78 -2.66
N GLY A 121 11.47 1.48 -2.92
CA GLY A 121 10.68 0.46 -2.23
C GLY A 121 11.28 0.15 -0.86
N VAL A 122 10.47 0.22 0.19
CA VAL A 122 10.90 -0.05 1.57
C VAL A 122 10.56 -1.49 1.96
N GLU A 123 11.56 -2.28 2.37
CA GLU A 123 11.36 -3.60 2.99
C GLU A 123 11.16 -3.43 4.49
N PHE A 124 9.92 -3.15 4.88
CA PHE A 124 9.56 -2.92 6.28
C PHE A 124 9.26 -4.25 7.00
N ARG A 125 9.41 -4.26 8.33
CA ARG A 125 8.97 -5.38 9.17
C ARG A 125 7.44 -5.53 9.12
N ASN A 126 6.98 -6.77 8.94
CA ASN A 126 5.55 -7.10 8.90
C ASN A 126 5.05 -7.58 10.27
N SER A 127 3.75 -7.47 10.52
CA SER A 127 3.13 -8.03 11.73
C SER A 127 3.03 -9.57 11.74
N GLY A 128 3.17 -10.21 10.59
CA GLY A 128 3.22 -11.67 10.44
C GLY A 128 4.12 -12.11 9.27
N GLY A 129 3.92 -13.35 8.82
CA GLY A 129 4.65 -13.89 7.66
C GLY A 129 6.17 -13.95 7.85
N LYS A 130 6.89 -14.01 6.73
CA LYS A 130 8.35 -14.18 6.64
C LYS A 130 9.16 -13.01 7.19
N LEU A 131 8.56 -11.82 7.29
CA LEU A 131 9.19 -10.59 7.79
C LEU A 131 8.65 -10.18 9.17
N GLY A 132 7.91 -11.05 9.85
CA GLY A 132 7.32 -10.80 11.16
C GLY A 132 7.75 -11.82 12.23
N PRO A 133 7.10 -11.82 13.40
CA PRO A 133 5.91 -11.05 13.77
C PRO A 133 6.26 -9.76 14.53
N HIS A 134 6.20 -8.61 13.85
CA HIS A 134 6.46 -7.30 14.44
C HIS A 134 5.20 -6.43 14.39
N PRO A 135 4.39 -6.40 15.46
CA PRO A 135 3.17 -5.58 15.53
C PRO A 135 3.44 -4.09 15.32
N PHE A 136 2.36 -3.32 15.15
CA PHE A 136 2.42 -1.87 15.19
C PHE A 136 3.22 -1.37 16.43
N PRO A 137 4.11 -0.37 16.31
CA PRO A 137 4.38 0.46 15.13
C PRO A 137 5.61 0.05 14.30
N ALA A 138 6.10 -1.19 14.38
CA ALA A 138 7.39 -1.58 13.79
C ALA A 138 7.51 -1.26 12.29
N GLY A 139 6.57 -1.76 11.47
CA GLY A 139 6.55 -1.50 10.03
C GLY A 139 6.40 -0.01 9.68
N LEU A 140 5.58 0.73 10.43
CA LEU A 140 5.43 2.18 10.25
C LEU A 140 6.74 2.94 10.55
N ASN A 141 7.46 2.53 11.59
CA ASN A 141 8.75 3.12 11.93
C ASN A 141 9.79 2.87 10.84
N ASP A 142 9.80 1.69 10.23
CA ASP A 142 10.67 1.38 9.09
C ASP A 142 10.29 2.21 7.85
N CYS A 143 8.99 2.35 7.57
CA CYS A 143 8.49 3.23 6.50
C CYS A 143 8.93 4.68 6.70
N ALA A 144 8.77 5.21 7.92
CA ALA A 144 9.21 6.56 8.27
C ALA A 144 10.73 6.73 8.10
N ALA A 145 11.52 5.74 8.51
CA ALA A 145 12.97 5.75 8.29
C ALA A 145 13.32 5.80 6.79
N GLY A 146 12.65 4.99 5.96
CA GLY A 146 12.82 5.00 4.51
C GLY A 146 12.48 6.35 3.87
N VAL A 147 11.35 6.97 4.28
CA VAL A 147 10.94 8.30 3.80
C VAL A 147 11.95 9.37 4.16
N ARG A 148 12.34 9.45 5.43
CA ARG A 148 13.26 10.48 5.92
C ARG A 148 14.67 10.29 5.36
N TRP A 149 15.11 9.04 5.16
CA TRP A 149 16.36 8.75 4.48
C TRP A 149 16.33 9.22 3.03
N ALA A 150 15.26 8.94 2.28
CA ALA A 150 15.13 9.42 0.91
C ALA A 150 15.12 10.97 0.86
N ALA A 151 14.47 11.63 1.83
CA ALA A 151 14.41 13.08 1.92
C ALA A 151 15.78 13.72 2.17
N ALA A 152 16.58 13.09 3.03
CA ALA A 152 17.95 13.50 3.35
C ALA A 152 18.93 13.26 2.20
N ASN A 153 18.70 12.24 1.37
CA ASN A 153 19.60 11.83 0.29
C ASN A 153 19.15 12.27 -1.11
N ARG A 154 18.19 13.21 -1.21
CA ARG A 154 17.62 13.65 -2.50
C ARG A 154 18.65 14.01 -3.56
N ALA A 155 19.71 14.73 -3.20
CA ALA A 155 20.75 15.14 -4.14
C ALA A 155 21.51 13.93 -4.73
N GLU A 156 21.88 12.96 -3.89
CA GLU A 156 22.54 11.72 -4.34
C GLU A 156 21.59 10.84 -5.15
N LEU A 157 20.32 10.79 -4.74
CA LEU A 157 19.29 10.01 -5.42
C LEU A 157 18.83 10.63 -6.76
N GLY A 158 19.18 11.89 -7.03
CA GLY A 158 18.68 12.65 -8.17
C GLY A 158 17.19 12.98 -8.06
N ILE A 159 16.71 13.26 -6.84
CA ILE A 159 15.30 13.53 -6.54
C ILE A 159 15.05 15.03 -6.36
N SER A 160 14.00 15.57 -6.99
CA SER A 160 13.55 16.96 -6.81
C SER A 160 12.74 17.13 -5.52
N HIS A 161 11.69 16.33 -5.39
CA HIS A 161 10.74 16.31 -4.28
C HIS A 161 10.20 14.89 -4.12
N LEU A 162 9.62 14.59 -2.95
CA LEU A 162 9.13 13.25 -2.62
C LEU A 162 7.61 13.19 -2.53
N ILE A 163 7.05 12.11 -3.02
CA ILE A 163 5.72 11.63 -2.62
C ILE A 163 5.85 10.26 -1.95
N VAL A 164 4.83 9.88 -1.18
CA VAL A 164 4.69 8.51 -0.65
C VAL A 164 3.52 7.82 -1.36
N ASN A 165 3.71 6.58 -1.74
CA ASN A 165 2.72 5.77 -2.45
C ASN A 165 2.67 4.35 -1.91
N GLY A 166 1.48 3.75 -1.97
CA GLY A 166 1.29 2.35 -1.64
C GLY A 166 -0.15 1.91 -1.85
N GLU A 167 -0.33 0.61 -1.96
CA GLU A 167 -1.61 -0.05 -2.20
C GLU A 167 -2.05 -0.95 -1.05
N SER A 168 -3.36 -1.07 -0.81
CA SER A 168 -3.91 -1.94 0.25
C SER A 168 -3.33 -1.57 1.63
N GLY A 169 -2.68 -2.50 2.31
CA GLY A 169 -1.93 -2.22 3.55
C GLY A 169 -0.80 -1.20 3.38
N GLY A 170 -0.17 -1.13 2.20
CA GLY A 170 0.75 -0.06 1.83
C GLY A 170 0.06 1.29 1.67
N GLY A 171 -1.22 1.27 1.28
CA GLY A 171 -2.09 2.45 1.27
C GLY A 171 -2.40 2.95 2.68
N ASN A 172 -2.60 2.04 3.63
CA ASN A 172 -2.64 2.38 5.06
C ASN A 172 -1.34 3.05 5.51
N LEU A 173 -0.20 2.37 5.30
CA LEU A 173 1.12 2.87 5.68
C LEU A 173 1.43 4.23 5.04
N THR A 174 1.01 4.46 3.79
CA THR A 174 1.14 5.75 3.11
C THR A 174 0.42 6.87 3.88
N LEU A 175 -0.81 6.62 4.32
CA LEU A 175 -1.62 7.61 5.04
C LEU A 175 -1.19 7.75 6.51
N THR A 176 -0.81 6.65 7.17
CA THR A 176 -0.32 6.70 8.56
C THR A 176 1.08 7.34 8.66
N VAL A 177 1.92 7.21 7.62
CA VAL A 177 3.15 8.02 7.47
C VAL A 177 2.81 9.51 7.43
N ALA A 178 1.76 9.93 6.73
CA ALA A 178 1.33 11.34 6.73
C ALA A 178 0.95 11.83 8.13
N HIS A 179 0.17 11.02 8.86
CA HIS A 179 -0.21 11.32 10.25
C HIS A 179 0.99 11.36 11.19
N LYS A 180 1.92 10.40 11.07
CA LYS A 180 3.16 10.36 11.85
C LYS A 180 4.04 11.58 11.56
N ALA A 181 4.22 11.92 10.28
CA ALA A 181 4.99 13.07 9.84
C ALA A 181 4.43 14.40 10.37
N LYS A 182 3.10 14.53 10.38
CA LYS A 182 2.43 15.68 10.99
C LYS A 182 2.64 15.73 12.50
N ARG A 183 2.46 14.60 13.18
CA ARG A 183 2.61 14.47 14.65
C ARG A 183 4.04 14.78 15.11
N GLU A 184 5.03 14.39 14.31
CA GLU A 184 6.45 14.53 14.63
C GLU A 184 7.14 15.75 13.98
N GLY A 185 6.41 16.54 13.18
CA GLY A 185 6.90 17.83 12.66
C GLY A 185 7.77 17.76 11.40
N TRP A 186 7.81 16.62 10.70
CA TRP A 186 8.60 16.43 9.47
C TRP A 186 7.76 16.30 8.19
N LEU A 187 6.46 16.62 8.25
CA LEU A 187 5.55 16.61 7.09
C LEU A 187 6.05 17.40 5.87
N HIS A 188 6.85 18.45 6.09
CA HIS A 188 7.45 19.27 5.04
C HIS A 188 8.47 18.52 4.15
N GLU A 189 8.91 17.32 4.56
CA GLU A 189 9.80 16.46 3.77
C GLU A 189 9.05 15.77 2.60
N VAL A 190 7.71 15.73 2.63
CA VAL A 190 6.86 15.03 1.65
C VAL A 190 5.90 16.01 0.96
N ALA A 191 5.93 16.04 -0.37
CA ALA A 191 5.11 16.94 -1.20
C ALA A 191 3.68 16.44 -1.41
N GLY A 192 3.42 15.13 -1.30
CA GLY A 192 2.08 14.56 -1.46
C GLY A 192 2.02 13.06 -1.19
N PHE A 193 0.79 12.53 -1.12
CA PHE A 193 0.52 11.13 -0.79
C PHE A 193 -0.44 10.52 -1.82
N TYR A 194 -0.13 9.34 -2.35
CA TYR A 194 -0.97 8.63 -3.31
C TYR A 194 -1.30 7.23 -2.77
N ALA A 195 -2.50 7.05 -2.22
CA ALA A 195 -2.94 5.78 -1.64
C ALA A 195 -3.90 5.04 -2.58
N GLN A 196 -3.63 3.75 -2.81
CA GLN A 196 -4.37 2.89 -3.74
C GLN A 196 -5.11 1.79 -2.97
N CYS A 197 -6.37 1.55 -3.31
CA CYS A 197 -7.28 0.60 -2.65
C CYS A 197 -7.03 0.45 -1.13
N PRO A 198 -7.01 1.56 -0.37
CA PRO A 198 -6.33 1.57 0.92
C PRO A 198 -7.10 0.76 1.98
N PHE A 199 -6.35 0.04 2.83
CA PHE A 199 -6.85 -0.84 3.91
C PHE A 199 -6.87 -0.10 5.27
N LEU A 200 -7.96 0.58 5.59
CA LEU A 200 -7.95 1.70 6.54
C LEU A 200 -8.78 1.50 7.80
N SER A 201 -9.87 0.74 7.73
CA SER A 201 -10.96 0.95 8.69
C SER A 201 -10.79 0.23 10.02
N ASN A 202 -10.12 -0.93 10.06
CA ASN A 202 -10.18 -1.88 11.18
C ASN A 202 -11.61 -2.27 11.60
N ARG A 203 -12.57 -2.19 10.66
CA ARG A 203 -14.01 -2.47 10.89
C ARG A 203 -14.53 -3.59 9.99
N TRP A 204 -13.68 -4.60 9.74
CA TRP A 204 -14.00 -5.71 8.82
C TRP A 204 -14.81 -6.83 9.47
N HIS A 205 -14.76 -6.99 10.81
CA HIS A 205 -15.54 -7.99 11.55
C HIS A 205 -17.05 -7.74 11.46
N GLU A 206 -17.44 -6.51 11.80
CA GLU A 206 -18.82 -6.04 11.76
C GLU A 206 -18.88 -4.86 10.77
N PRO A 207 -18.98 -5.15 9.46
CA PRO A 207 -18.93 -4.11 8.44
C PRO A 207 -20.08 -3.13 8.66
N PRO A 208 -19.81 -1.83 8.80
CA PRO A 208 -20.84 -0.86 9.14
C PRO A 208 -21.71 -0.56 7.92
N ASP A 209 -22.93 -0.05 8.15
CA ASP A 209 -23.90 0.19 7.07
C ASP A 209 -23.46 1.32 6.12
N GLU A 210 -22.65 2.27 6.59
CA GLU A 210 -22.09 3.33 5.77
C GLU A 210 -20.99 2.88 4.79
N LEU A 211 -20.53 1.62 4.89
CA LEU A 211 -19.53 1.02 3.99
C LEU A 211 -20.13 -0.16 3.20
N PRO A 212 -21.13 0.06 2.33
CA PRO A 212 -21.84 -1.02 1.65
C PRO A 212 -20.94 -1.88 0.75
N SER A 213 -19.82 -1.36 0.22
CA SER A 213 -18.85 -2.14 -0.57
C SER A 213 -18.36 -3.38 0.17
N MET A 214 -18.22 -3.29 1.49
CA MET A 214 -17.77 -4.41 2.33
C MET A 214 -18.72 -5.62 2.23
N ARG A 215 -20.01 -5.41 1.95
CA ARG A 215 -20.97 -6.50 1.72
C ARG A 215 -21.19 -6.77 0.23
N GLU A 216 -21.18 -5.72 -0.59
CA GLU A 216 -21.40 -5.80 -2.05
C GLU A 216 -20.32 -6.62 -2.75
N CYS A 217 -19.06 -6.49 -2.31
CA CYS A 217 -17.89 -7.07 -2.96
C CYS A 217 -17.11 -8.04 -2.05
N ASP A 218 -17.71 -8.50 -0.95
CA ASP A 218 -17.05 -9.49 -0.08
C ASP A 218 -16.74 -10.77 -0.87
N GLY A 219 -15.51 -11.27 -0.72
CA GLY A 219 -15.02 -12.44 -1.44
C GLY A 219 -14.51 -12.16 -2.85
N TYR A 220 -14.59 -10.93 -3.37
CA TYR A 220 -14.04 -10.59 -4.67
C TYR A 220 -12.52 -10.38 -4.55
N PHE A 221 -11.76 -11.44 -4.84
CA PHE A 221 -10.30 -11.55 -4.71
C PHE A 221 -9.75 -11.49 -3.28
N ILE A 222 -10.31 -10.62 -2.43
CA ILE A 222 -10.12 -10.60 -0.98
C ILE A 222 -11.47 -10.78 -0.28
N ASN A 223 -11.45 -11.23 0.97
CA ASN A 223 -12.64 -11.27 1.82
C ASN A 223 -12.42 -10.55 3.15
N LEU A 224 -13.51 -10.11 3.77
CA LEU A 224 -13.46 -9.36 5.02
C LEU A 224 -12.87 -10.17 6.16
N GLN A 225 -13.13 -11.48 6.21
CA GLN A 225 -12.59 -12.34 7.25
C GLN A 225 -11.05 -12.33 7.22
N GLN A 226 -10.44 -12.44 6.03
CA GLN A 226 -8.99 -12.35 5.85
C GLN A 226 -8.47 -10.96 6.21
N ALA A 227 -9.14 -9.91 5.76
CA ALA A 227 -8.81 -8.53 6.11
C ALA A 227 -8.76 -8.36 7.64
N GLU A 228 -9.80 -8.84 8.33
CA GLU A 228 -9.92 -8.83 9.77
C GLU A 228 -8.79 -9.60 10.46
N MET A 229 -8.44 -10.79 9.98
CA MET A 229 -7.34 -11.59 10.53
C MET A 229 -5.99 -10.87 10.42
N LEU A 230 -5.68 -10.29 9.26
CA LEU A 230 -4.43 -9.55 9.07
C LEU A 230 -4.39 -8.28 9.93
N GLY A 231 -5.51 -7.56 10.02
CA GLY A 231 -5.65 -6.41 10.93
C GLY A 231 -5.46 -6.82 12.40
N SER A 232 -6.01 -7.95 12.80
CA SER A 232 -5.96 -8.44 14.18
C SER A 232 -4.54 -8.80 14.65
N ILE A 233 -3.62 -9.15 13.76
CA ILE A 233 -2.22 -9.40 14.14
C ILE A 233 -1.37 -8.13 14.06
N TYR A 234 -1.84 -7.09 13.36
CA TYR A 234 -1.19 -5.78 13.31
C TYR A 234 -1.29 -5.03 14.64
N ASP A 235 -2.46 -5.07 15.29
CA ASP A 235 -2.69 -4.57 16.65
C ASP A 235 -3.32 -5.68 17.52
N PRO A 236 -2.50 -6.64 18.01
CA PRO A 236 -2.98 -7.89 18.62
C PRO A 236 -3.82 -7.72 19.89
N ASP A 237 -3.59 -6.62 20.61
CA ASP A 237 -4.29 -6.29 21.85
C ASP A 237 -5.33 -5.16 21.65
N ASN A 238 -5.52 -4.72 20.40
CA ASN A 238 -6.45 -3.64 20.01
C ASN A 238 -6.24 -2.33 20.80
N GLN A 239 -4.99 -2.05 21.22
CA GLN A 239 -4.65 -0.88 22.06
C GLN A 239 -4.53 0.40 21.24
N HIS A 240 -4.42 0.29 19.92
CA HIS A 240 -4.17 1.37 18.98
C HIS A 240 -5.30 1.55 17.96
N ALA A 241 -6.45 0.91 18.20
CA ALA A 241 -7.62 0.96 17.33
C ALA A 241 -8.09 2.39 16.98
N ASP A 242 -7.94 3.33 17.91
CA ASP A 242 -8.31 4.75 17.74
C ASP A 242 -7.11 5.66 17.36
N ASP A 243 -5.93 5.09 17.09
CA ASP A 243 -4.76 5.87 16.67
C ASP A 243 -4.70 5.97 15.13
N PRO A 244 -4.79 7.18 14.53
CA PRO A 244 -4.67 7.37 13.08
C PRO A 244 -3.28 7.08 12.50
N THR A 245 -2.28 6.81 13.35
CA THR A 245 -1.00 6.25 12.90
C THR A 245 -1.02 4.73 12.84
N CYS A 246 -1.98 4.04 13.46
CA CYS A 246 -2.19 2.60 13.31
C CYS A 246 -3.16 2.31 12.15
N PHE A 247 -4.35 2.91 12.18
CA PHE A 247 -5.36 2.76 11.14
C PHE A 247 -5.82 4.13 10.65
N ALA A 248 -5.39 4.56 9.46
CA ALA A 248 -5.69 5.94 9.03
C ALA A 248 -7.20 6.23 8.91
N GLY A 249 -8.05 5.21 8.75
CA GLY A 249 -9.50 5.35 8.72
C GLY A 249 -10.09 6.01 9.97
N VAL A 250 -9.44 5.87 11.14
CA VAL A 250 -9.93 6.40 12.42
C VAL A 250 -9.51 7.83 12.70
N ALA A 251 -8.78 8.48 11.78
CA ALA A 251 -8.45 9.90 11.88
C ALA A 251 -9.70 10.73 12.18
N THR A 252 -9.53 11.89 12.80
CA THR A 252 -10.59 12.91 12.87
C THR A 252 -10.41 13.93 11.74
N ASP A 253 -11.41 14.76 11.47
CA ASP A 253 -11.24 15.88 10.53
C ASP A 253 -10.14 16.86 10.96
N ALA A 254 -9.89 16.98 12.26
CA ALA A 254 -8.81 17.82 12.78
C ALA A 254 -7.43 17.22 12.44
N ASP A 255 -7.31 15.88 12.46
CA ASP A 255 -6.08 15.18 12.09
C ASP A 255 -5.75 15.37 10.61
N LEU A 256 -6.76 15.54 9.75
CA LEU A 256 -6.58 15.73 8.30
C LEU A 256 -6.18 17.16 7.91
N LYS A 257 -6.55 18.19 8.70
CA LYS A 257 -6.26 19.59 8.37
C LYS A 257 -4.76 19.84 8.18
N GLY A 258 -4.38 20.49 7.08
CA GLY A 258 -2.98 20.86 6.81
C GLY A 258 -2.11 19.71 6.30
N LEU A 259 -2.70 18.55 5.98
CA LEU A 259 -2.00 17.54 5.16
C LEU A 259 -1.75 18.09 3.74
N PRO A 260 -0.66 17.67 3.07
CA PRO A 260 -0.33 18.10 1.71
C PRO A 260 -1.28 17.43 0.68
N PRO A 261 -1.13 17.69 -0.63
CA PRO A 261 -1.98 17.08 -1.64
C PRO A 261 -2.06 15.54 -1.56
N HIS A 262 -3.25 15.00 -1.81
CA HIS A 262 -3.53 13.56 -1.76
C HIS A 262 -4.23 13.06 -3.02
N VAL A 263 -3.94 11.82 -3.42
CA VAL A 263 -4.80 11.03 -4.31
C VAL A 263 -5.24 9.78 -3.58
N ILE A 264 -6.55 9.51 -3.61
CA ILE A 264 -7.12 8.23 -3.18
C ILE A 264 -7.69 7.54 -4.41
N SER A 265 -7.06 6.45 -4.84
CA SER A 265 -7.50 5.65 -5.98
C SER A 265 -8.13 4.36 -5.47
N VAL A 266 -9.40 4.13 -5.77
CA VAL A 266 -10.15 2.92 -5.38
C VAL A 266 -10.49 2.06 -6.60
N ASN A 267 -10.78 0.79 -6.36
CA ASN A 267 -11.20 -0.17 -7.38
C ASN A 267 -12.73 -0.35 -7.29
N GLU A 268 -13.41 -0.51 -8.44
CA GLU A 268 -14.88 -0.58 -8.47
C GLU A 268 -15.46 -1.79 -7.73
N LEU A 269 -14.82 -2.95 -7.90
CA LEU A 269 -15.27 -4.26 -7.40
C LEU A 269 -14.43 -4.70 -6.19
N ASP A 270 -14.20 -3.77 -5.26
CA ASP A 270 -13.33 -3.95 -4.09
C ASP A 270 -14.13 -3.73 -2.80
N PRO A 271 -14.11 -4.67 -1.84
CA PRO A 271 -14.79 -4.48 -0.57
C PRO A 271 -14.28 -3.26 0.24
N LEU A 272 -13.05 -2.80 -0.02
CA LEU A 272 -12.44 -1.64 0.64
C LEU A 272 -12.72 -0.30 -0.09
N ARG A 273 -13.50 -0.34 -1.18
CA ARG A 273 -13.81 0.86 -1.98
C ARG A 273 -14.37 1.99 -1.14
N ASP A 274 -15.38 1.72 -0.31
CA ASP A 274 -16.11 2.78 0.38
C ASP A 274 -15.32 3.39 1.54
N GLU A 275 -14.43 2.63 2.20
CA GLU A 275 -13.54 3.19 3.24
C GLU A 275 -12.49 4.14 2.64
N GLY A 276 -11.96 3.82 1.45
CA GLY A 276 -11.12 4.75 0.69
C GLY A 276 -11.88 6.01 0.26
N LEU A 277 -13.10 5.86 -0.27
CA LEU A 277 -13.93 7.00 -0.68
C LEU A 277 -14.38 7.86 0.50
N ASP A 278 -14.64 7.27 1.67
CA ASP A 278 -14.89 8.03 2.91
C ASP A 278 -13.69 8.88 3.29
N TYR A 279 -12.49 8.28 3.35
CA TYR A 279 -11.26 9.01 3.66
C TYR A 279 -11.00 10.17 2.67
N TYR A 280 -11.21 9.95 1.37
CA TYR A 280 -11.17 10.99 0.35
C TYR A 280 -12.14 12.15 0.64
N ARG A 281 -13.43 11.86 0.89
CA ARG A 281 -14.43 12.88 1.18
C ARG A 281 -14.05 13.70 2.41
N ARG A 282 -13.45 13.05 3.40
CA ARG A 282 -12.99 13.68 4.64
C ARG A 282 -11.76 14.55 4.44
N LEU A 283 -10.82 14.16 3.57
CA LEU A 283 -9.72 15.03 3.13
C LEU A 283 -10.25 16.32 2.49
N VAL A 284 -11.20 16.20 1.55
CA VAL A 284 -11.84 17.36 0.91
C VAL A 284 -12.57 18.23 1.94
N ARG A 285 -13.32 17.62 2.86
CA ARG A 285 -14.02 18.33 3.96
C ARG A 285 -13.04 19.09 4.87
N ALA A 286 -11.85 18.55 5.10
CA ALA A 286 -10.80 19.19 5.89
C ALA A 286 -10.01 20.28 5.12
N GLY A 287 -10.31 20.50 3.84
CA GLY A 287 -9.65 21.49 2.99
C GLY A 287 -8.32 21.03 2.40
N VAL A 288 -8.05 19.71 2.40
CA VAL A 288 -6.86 19.14 1.76
C VAL A 288 -7.07 19.10 0.24
N PRO A 289 -6.08 19.49 -0.58
CA PRO A 289 -6.14 19.30 -2.04
C PRO A 289 -6.14 17.80 -2.36
N ALA A 290 -7.32 17.23 -2.56
CA ALA A 290 -7.49 15.79 -2.73
C ALA A 290 -8.18 15.44 -4.04
N VAL A 291 -7.72 14.36 -4.68
CA VAL A 291 -8.35 13.75 -5.86
C VAL A 291 -8.84 12.35 -5.50
N GLY A 292 -10.10 12.06 -5.82
CA GLY A 292 -10.66 10.73 -5.76
C GLY A 292 -10.69 10.12 -7.16
N ARG A 293 -10.11 8.94 -7.33
CA ARG A 293 -10.10 8.17 -8.58
C ARG A 293 -10.77 6.83 -8.35
N LEU A 294 -11.62 6.40 -9.26
CA LEU A 294 -12.17 5.04 -9.27
C LEU A 294 -11.71 4.34 -10.55
N VAL A 295 -11.22 3.12 -10.42
CA VAL A 295 -10.82 2.28 -11.54
C VAL A 295 -11.95 1.30 -11.84
N ALA A 296 -12.61 1.51 -12.97
CA ALA A 296 -13.76 0.69 -13.38
C ALA A 296 -13.35 -0.75 -13.71
N GLY A 297 -14.19 -1.70 -13.34
CA GLY A 297 -14.09 -3.13 -13.68
C GLY A 297 -12.98 -3.90 -12.98
N THR A 298 -12.32 -3.33 -11.97
CA THR A 298 -11.20 -3.96 -11.27
C THR A 298 -11.57 -4.39 -9.84
N CYS A 299 -11.08 -5.55 -9.43
CA CYS A 299 -11.11 -5.96 -8.03
C CYS A 299 -9.96 -5.28 -7.25
N HIS A 300 -9.85 -5.58 -5.96
CA HIS A 300 -8.82 -5.06 -5.08
C HIS A 300 -7.40 -5.18 -5.68
N GLY A 301 -6.73 -4.05 -5.91
CA GLY A 301 -5.38 -3.98 -6.49
C GLY A 301 -5.25 -4.48 -7.94
N GLY A 302 -6.37 -4.78 -8.61
CA GLY A 302 -6.35 -5.43 -9.93
C GLY A 302 -5.71 -4.60 -11.04
N ASP A 303 -5.75 -3.27 -10.91
CA ASP A 303 -5.06 -2.34 -11.81
C ASP A 303 -3.53 -2.29 -11.60
N LEU A 304 -3.02 -2.89 -10.54
CA LEU A 304 -1.59 -2.95 -10.21
C LEU A 304 -1.00 -4.35 -10.40
N ILE A 305 -1.76 -5.37 -9.98
CA ILE A 305 -1.30 -6.77 -9.92
C ILE A 305 -1.41 -7.46 -11.28
N PHE A 306 -2.44 -7.13 -12.07
CA PHE A 306 -2.75 -7.84 -13.32
C PHE A 306 -2.14 -7.17 -14.55
N ALA A 307 -0.93 -6.62 -14.43
CA ALA A 307 -0.28 -5.84 -15.48
C ALA A 307 -0.15 -6.59 -16.83
N GLY A 308 0.16 -7.89 -16.80
CA GLY A 308 0.23 -8.71 -18.03
C GLY A 308 -1.14 -9.09 -18.62
N VAL A 309 -2.22 -8.99 -17.83
CA VAL A 309 -3.59 -9.38 -18.23
C VAL A 309 -4.43 -8.17 -18.63
N MET A 310 -4.19 -7.01 -18.01
CA MET A 310 -4.89 -5.74 -18.26
C MET A 310 -3.89 -4.60 -18.45
N PRO A 311 -3.01 -4.67 -19.47
CA PRO A 311 -1.89 -3.74 -19.62
C PRO A 311 -2.34 -2.29 -19.79
N GLU A 312 -3.48 -2.02 -20.41
CA GLU A 312 -4.00 -0.66 -20.58
C GLU A 312 -4.46 -0.04 -19.25
N VAL A 313 -5.11 -0.84 -18.39
CA VAL A 313 -5.57 -0.43 -17.07
C VAL A 313 -4.38 -0.17 -16.16
N PHE A 314 -3.40 -1.07 -16.17
CA PHE A 314 -2.14 -0.92 -15.46
C PHE A 314 -1.37 0.33 -15.90
N ALA A 315 -1.18 0.51 -17.21
CA ALA A 315 -0.49 1.67 -17.74
C ALA A 315 -1.24 2.99 -17.42
N ALA A 316 -2.57 2.96 -17.30
CA ALA A 316 -3.33 4.12 -16.87
C ALA A 316 -3.04 4.49 -15.40
N SER A 317 -3.00 3.51 -14.49
CA SER A 317 -2.65 3.76 -13.08
C SER A 317 -1.19 4.22 -12.92
N VAL A 318 -0.26 3.63 -13.67
CA VAL A 318 1.16 4.08 -13.72
C VAL A 318 1.29 5.53 -14.19
N ARG A 319 0.57 5.91 -15.25
CA ARG A 319 0.57 7.31 -15.74
C ARG A 319 -0.07 8.27 -14.75
N ASP A 320 -1.11 7.86 -14.04
CA ASP A 320 -1.81 8.69 -13.07
C ASP A 320 -0.90 9.03 -11.87
N LEU A 321 -0.22 8.02 -11.29
CA LEU A 321 0.79 8.25 -10.25
C LEU A 321 1.92 9.16 -10.73
N SER A 322 2.45 8.90 -11.94
CA SER A 322 3.52 9.72 -12.54
C SER A 322 3.09 11.16 -12.75
N GLY A 323 1.85 11.36 -13.24
CA GLY A 323 1.26 12.68 -13.44
C GLY A 323 1.12 13.44 -12.12
N PHE A 324 0.61 12.78 -11.07
CA PHE A 324 0.53 13.37 -9.73
C PHE A 324 1.90 13.77 -9.20
N ALA A 325 2.88 12.86 -9.21
CA ALA A 325 4.23 13.13 -8.74
C ALA A 325 4.86 14.35 -9.45
N LYS A 326 4.70 14.45 -10.78
CA LYS A 326 5.22 15.58 -11.58
C LYS A 326 4.49 16.90 -11.38
N SER A 327 3.25 16.87 -10.87
CA SER A 327 2.45 18.09 -10.66
C SER A 327 2.80 18.87 -9.39
N LEU A 328 3.59 18.29 -8.48
CA LEU A 328 3.88 18.83 -7.14
C LEU A 328 5.26 19.51 -7.01
N GLY A 329 6.00 19.63 -8.11
CA GLY A 329 7.34 20.23 -8.18
C GLY A 329 7.35 21.61 -8.80
#